data_AF-A0A5C8BFT3-F1
#
_entry.id   AF-A0A5C8BFT3-F1
#
_cell.length_a   1.000
_cell.length_b   1.000
_cell.length_c   1.000
_cell.angle_alpha   90.00
_cell.angle_beta   90.00
_cell.angle_gamma   90.00
#
_symmetry.space_group_name_H-M   'P 1'
#
loop_
_entity.id
_entity.type
_entity.pdbx_description
1 polymer ?
#
loop_
_entity_poly.entity_id
_entity_poly.type
_entity_poly.pdbx_seq_one_letter_code
_entity_poly.pdbx_strand_id
1 'polypeptide(L)'
;MQNIIGYSPSTNVTSDSSPIKLTEREHEILFLLANSIPHEQMTQILGIRRSTISNIIAKQISKKFGLTGSNSKALAQLAIEHGYHKAIPESLSKPYIIILDEQLAKEINIEIIE
;
A
#
# COMPACT_ATOMS: atom_id res chain seq x y z
N MET A 1 30.03 26.20 26.94
CA MET A 1 28.59 26.29 27.29
C MET A 1 27.87 26.74 26.02
N GLN A 2 26.97 26.03 25.33
CA GLN A 2 26.26 24.77 25.55
C GLN A 2 26.02 24.09 24.19
N ASN A 3 25.92 22.76 24.22
CA ASN A 3 25.62 21.84 23.12
C ASN A 3 24.13 21.43 23.22
N ILE A 4 23.37 21.41 22.11
CA ILE A 4 22.14 20.59 21.92
C ILE A 4 22.06 20.29 20.40
N ILE A 5 22.75 19.27 19.86
CA ILE A 5 22.38 17.84 19.76
C ILE A 5 20.96 17.63 19.22
N GLY A 6 20.85 17.19 17.97
CA GLY A 6 19.58 16.77 17.37
C GLY A 6 19.65 16.26 15.93
N TYR A 7 20.74 16.50 15.19
CA TYR A 7 20.97 15.80 13.92
C TYR A 7 21.85 14.56 14.17
N SER A 8 21.24 13.39 14.14
CA SER A 8 21.95 12.12 14.02
C SER A 8 21.92 11.69 12.55
N PRO A 9 23.05 11.71 11.82
CA PRO A 9 23.13 11.08 10.52
C PRO A 9 23.42 9.60 10.74
N SER A 10 22.38 8.78 10.84
CA SER A 10 22.56 7.31 10.80
C SER A 10 21.25 6.56 10.74
N THR A 11 20.71 6.42 9.55
CA THR A 11 20.20 5.11 9.13
C THR A 11 20.77 4.85 7.75
N ASN A 12 21.73 3.91 7.71
CA ASN A 12 22.30 3.40 6.48
C ASN A 12 21.17 3.09 5.50
N VAL A 13 21.08 3.88 4.43
CA VAL A 13 20.37 3.46 3.22
C VAL A 13 21.28 2.41 2.59
N THR A 14 21.21 1.18 3.11
CA THR A 14 21.69 0.02 2.38
C THR A 14 20.73 -0.16 1.22
N SER A 15 21.10 0.43 0.10
CA SER A 15 20.62 0.12 -1.24
C SER A 15 21.03 -1.31 -1.62
N ASP A 16 20.64 -2.28 -0.80
CA ASP A 16 20.68 -3.69 -1.16
C ASP A 16 19.30 -4.02 -1.70
N SER A 17 19.18 -3.89 -3.03
CA SER A 17 17.96 -4.06 -3.83
C SER A 17 17.50 -5.53 -3.87
N SER A 18 17.39 -6.17 -2.70
CA SER A 18 16.62 -7.39 -2.58
C SER A 18 15.14 -6.98 -2.48
N PRO A 19 14.25 -7.51 -3.35
CA PRO A 19 12.85 -7.17 -3.30
C PRO A 19 12.30 -7.61 -1.94
N ILE A 20 11.81 -6.65 -1.15
CA ILE A 20 11.15 -6.95 0.13
C ILE A 20 9.97 -7.87 -0.18
N LYS A 21 10.06 -9.12 0.28
CA LYS A 21 9.03 -10.12 0.01
C LYS A 21 7.79 -9.79 0.85
N LEU A 22 6.78 -9.23 0.21
CA LEU A 22 5.47 -8.94 0.80
C LEU A 22 4.50 -10.07 0.47
N THR A 23 3.61 -10.38 1.42
CA THR A 23 2.39 -11.13 1.14
C THR A 23 1.42 -10.24 0.37
N GLU A 24 0.45 -10.84 -0.30
CA GLU A 24 -0.61 -10.09 -1.00
C GLU A 24 -1.27 -9.04 -0.09
N ARG A 25 -1.64 -9.43 1.13
CA ARG A 25 -2.27 -8.54 2.11
C ARG A 25 -1.36 -7.40 2.57
N GLU A 26 -0.08 -7.68 2.75
CA GLU A 26 0.89 -6.62 3.10
C GLU A 26 1.08 -5.66 1.93
N HIS A 27 1.09 -6.16 0.69
CA HIS A 27 1.20 -5.36 -0.51
C HIS A 27 -0.02 -4.44 -0.71
N GLU A 28 -1.24 -4.96 -0.52
CA GLU A 28 -2.48 -4.17 -0.50
C GLU A 28 -2.42 -3.00 0.49
N ILE A 29 -2.09 -3.30 1.74
CA ILE A 29 -2.05 -2.30 2.81
C ILE A 29 -0.95 -1.27 2.54
N LEU A 30 0.21 -1.71 2.06
CA LEU A 30 1.32 -0.82 1.73
C LEU A 30 1.00 0.10 0.55
N PHE A 31 0.36 -0.43 -0.50
CA PHE A 31 -0.11 0.35 -1.65
C PHE A 31 -1.11 1.43 -1.23
N LEU A 32 -2.10 1.07 -0.42
CA LEU A 32 -3.10 2.02 0.10
C LEU A 32 -2.46 3.07 1.02
N LEU A 33 -1.48 2.67 1.84
CA LEU A 33 -0.78 3.57 2.74
C LEU A 33 0.09 4.59 1.97
N ALA A 34 0.80 4.12 0.94
CA ALA A 34 1.60 4.97 0.07
C ALA A 34 0.74 6.00 -0.70
N ASN A 35 -0.51 5.63 -1.02
CA ASN A 35 -1.50 6.51 -1.65
C ASN A 35 -2.31 7.36 -0.63
N SER A 36 -1.83 7.47 0.61
CA SER A 36 -2.44 8.30 1.66
C SER A 36 -3.89 7.95 2.01
N ILE A 37 -4.30 6.69 1.79
CA ILE A 37 -5.63 6.22 2.16
C ILE A 37 -5.70 6.05 3.69
N PRO A 38 -6.69 6.65 4.37
CA PRO A 38 -6.84 6.49 5.82
C PRO A 38 -7.17 5.04 6.22
N HIS A 39 -6.76 4.64 7.42
CA HIS A 39 -7.03 3.29 7.93
C HIS A 39 -8.52 2.92 7.94
N GLU A 40 -9.40 3.90 8.20
CA GLU A 40 -10.85 3.67 8.16
C GLU A 40 -11.34 3.28 6.77
N GLN A 41 -10.88 3.96 5.72
CA GLN A 41 -11.21 3.61 4.34
C GLN A 41 -10.61 2.26 3.94
N MET A 42 -9.38 1.95 4.38
CA MET A 42 -8.77 0.63 4.16
C MET A 42 -9.63 -0.51 4.72
N THR A 43 -10.31 -0.31 5.86
CA THR A 43 -11.21 -1.35 6.40
C THR A 43 -12.36 -1.67 5.45
N GLN A 44 -12.92 -0.65 4.79
CA GLN A 44 -14.02 -0.80 3.84
C GLN A 44 -13.53 -1.45 2.55
N ILE A 45 -12.36 -1.05 2.05
CA ILE A 45 -11.79 -1.58 0.80
C ILE A 45 -11.41 -3.06 0.96
N LEU A 46 -10.78 -3.42 2.08
CA LEU A 46 -10.20 -4.75 2.29
C LEU A 46 -11.10 -5.73 3.08
N GLY A 47 -12.20 -5.24 3.65
CA GLY A 47 -13.13 -6.03 4.46
C GLY A 47 -12.55 -6.54 5.79
N ILE A 48 -11.54 -5.86 6.35
CA ILE A 48 -10.84 -6.28 7.58
C ILE A 48 -10.90 -5.22 8.68
N ARG A 49 -10.73 -5.65 9.92
CA ARG A 49 -10.79 -4.76 11.09
C ARG A 49 -9.61 -3.78 11.14
N ARG A 50 -9.86 -2.57 11.65
CA ARG A 50 -8.83 -1.51 11.85
C ARG A 50 -7.65 -1.98 12.70
N SER A 51 -7.91 -2.81 13.71
CA SER A 51 -6.87 -3.40 14.57
C SER A 51 -5.95 -4.35 13.80
N THR A 52 -6.50 -5.11 12.84
CA THR A 52 -5.72 -6.00 11.97
C THR A 52 -4.79 -5.20 11.07
N ILE A 53 -5.28 -4.13 10.43
CA ILE A 53 -4.46 -3.22 9.60
C ILE A 53 -3.31 -2.64 10.42
N SER A 54 -3.61 -2.11 11.61
CA SER A 54 -2.61 -1.51 12.50
C SER A 54 -1.55 -2.52 12.94
N ASN A 55 -1.96 -3.76 13.22
CA ASN A 55 -1.04 -4.85 13.57
C ASN A 55 -0.16 -5.26 12.39
N ILE A 56 -0.71 -5.37 11.17
CA ILE A 56 0.06 -5.71 9.97
C ILE A 56 1.10 -4.62 9.71
N ILE A 57 0.70 -3.35 9.75
CA ILE A 57 1.61 -2.21 9.57
C ILE A 57 2.73 -2.24 10.61
N ALA A 58 2.41 -2.32 11.91
CA ALA A 58 3.40 -2.20 12.97
C ALA A 58 4.30 -3.44 13.13
N LYS A 59 3.74 -4.65 13.01
CA LYS A 59 4.47 -5.89 13.34
C LYS A 59 5.07 -6.60 12.13
N GLN A 60 4.46 -6.45 10.96
CA GLN A 60 4.87 -7.18 9.77
C GLN A 60 5.61 -6.25 8.80
N ILE A 61 4.91 -5.23 8.30
CA ILE A 61 5.47 -4.32 7.29
C ILE A 61 6.64 -3.53 7.88
N SER A 62 6.43 -2.81 8.99
CA SER A 62 7.51 -2.00 9.61
C SER A 62 8.76 -2.82 9.91
N LYS A 63 8.61 -4.07 10.36
CA LYS A 63 9.71 -5.00 10.59
C LYS A 63 10.48 -5.35 9.31
N LYS A 64 9.78 -5.55 8.19
CA LYS A 64 10.38 -5.83 6.88
C LYS A 64 11.14 -4.63 6.30
N PHE A 65 10.71 -3.43 6.65
CA PHE A 65 11.36 -2.17 6.28
C PHE A 65 12.40 -1.69 7.31
N GLY A 66 12.69 -2.49 8.35
CA GLY A 66 13.68 -2.14 9.37
C GLY A 66 13.28 -0.98 10.28
N LEU A 67 12.02 -0.56 10.26
CA LEU A 67 11.50 0.54 11.05
C LEU A 67 11.17 0.06 12.48
N THR A 68 11.82 0.64 13.48
CA THR A 68 11.52 0.41 14.89
C THR A 68 10.43 1.37 15.36
N GLY A 69 9.21 0.85 15.54
CA GLY A 69 8.06 1.60 16.05
C GLY A 69 6.96 1.85 15.02
N SER A 70 5.78 2.26 15.48
CA SER A 70 4.60 2.50 14.63
C SER A 70 4.64 3.91 14.02
N ASN A 71 5.62 4.18 13.15
CA ASN A 71 5.67 5.43 12.39
C ASN A 71 5.10 5.23 10.98
N SER A 72 3.77 5.28 10.86
CA SER A 72 3.07 5.09 9.59
C SER A 72 3.47 6.12 8.52
N LYS A 73 3.83 7.34 8.92
CA LYS A 73 4.29 8.39 8.00
C LYS A 73 5.65 8.06 7.38
N ALA A 74 6.61 7.63 8.22
CA ALA A 74 7.91 7.20 7.72
C ALA A 74 7.79 5.98 6.80
N LEU A 75 6.92 5.03 7.15
CA LEU A 75 6.65 3.87 6.31
C LEU A 75 6.01 4.26 4.97
N ALA A 76 5.04 5.18 4.96
CA ALA A 76 4.42 5.68 3.73
C ALA A 76 5.45 6.34 2.81
N GLN A 77 6.33 7.17 3.35
CA GLN A 77 7.40 7.83 2.60
C GLN A 77 8.35 6.80 1.97
N LEU A 78 8.79 5.82 2.75
CA LEU A 78 9.65 4.75 2.27
C LEU A 78 8.96 3.91 1.18
N ALA A 79 7.67 3.61 1.35
CA ALA A 79 6.88 2.92 0.34
C ALA A 79 6.80 3.71 -0.98
N ILE A 80 6.69 5.03 -0.91
CA ILE A 80 6.70 5.90 -2.09
C ILE A 80 8.06 5.86 -2.78
N GLU A 81 9.15 5.97 -2.02
CA GLU A 81 10.54 5.92 -2.53
C GLU A 81 10.85 4.59 -3.23
N HIS A 82 10.32 3.47 -2.72
CA HIS A 82 10.43 2.16 -3.35
C HIS A 82 9.42 1.94 -4.50
N GLY A 83 8.55 2.90 -4.80
CA GLY A 83 7.63 2.84 -5.94
C GLY A 83 6.33 2.05 -5.70
N TYR A 84 6.04 1.62 -4.46
CA TYR A 84 4.84 0.85 -4.14
C TYR A 84 3.53 1.62 -4.37
N HIS A 85 3.57 2.95 -4.49
CA HIS A 85 2.41 3.75 -4.87
C HIS A 85 1.97 3.54 -6.33
N LYS A 86 2.86 3.02 -7.20
CA LYS A 86 2.61 2.82 -8.64
C LYS A 86 2.20 1.40 -8.99
N ALA A 87 2.58 0.42 -8.17
CA ALA A 87 2.30 -0.99 -8.41
C ALA A 87 0.95 -1.36 -7.80
N ILE A 88 -0.11 -1.39 -8.61
CA ILE A 88 -1.45 -1.75 -8.15
C ILE A 88 -1.50 -3.27 -7.90
N PRO A 89 -1.84 -3.74 -6.68
CA PRO A 89 -2.06 -5.15 -6.40
C PRO A 89 -3.24 -5.71 -7.22
N GLU A 90 -3.10 -6.94 -7.73
CA GLU A 90 -4.14 -7.59 -8.56
C GLU A 90 -5.50 -7.63 -7.87
N SER A 91 -5.53 -7.91 -6.56
CA SER A 91 -6.75 -7.93 -5.74
C SER A 91 -7.48 -6.59 -5.67
N LEU A 92 -6.77 -5.47 -5.88
CA LEU A 92 -7.33 -4.12 -5.94
C LEU A 92 -7.62 -3.67 -7.38
N SER A 93 -7.14 -4.41 -8.38
CA SER A 93 -7.38 -4.13 -9.79
C SER A 93 -8.70 -4.74 -10.24
N LYS A 94 -9.72 -3.90 -10.39
CA LYS A 94 -10.99 -4.28 -11.03
C LYS A 94 -11.14 -3.49 -12.31
N PRO A 95 -10.64 -4.00 -13.46
CA PRO A 95 -10.81 -3.31 -14.73
C PRO A 95 -12.29 -3.28 -15.10
N TYR A 96 -12.76 -2.11 -15.52
CA TYR A 96 -14.11 -1.93 -16.07
C TYR A 96 -13.99 -1.43 -17.51
N ILE A 97 -14.71 -2.08 -18.41
CA ILE A 97 -14.80 -1.66 -19.81
C ILE A 97 -16.07 -0.82 -19.96
N ILE A 98 -15.91 0.42 -20.43
CA ILE A 98 -17.03 1.31 -20.75
C ILE A 98 -17.17 1.34 -22.27
N ILE A 99 -18.28 0.80 -22.76
CA ILE A 99 -18.60 0.81 -24.19
C ILE A 99 -19.46 2.03 -24.46
N LEU A 100 -18.95 2.96 -25.26
CA LEU A 100 -19.67 4.19 -25.62
C LEU A 100 -20.55 4.02 -26.86
N ASP A 101 -20.27 2.99 -27.67
CA ASP A 101 -21.08 2.65 -28.83
C ASP A 101 -22.30 1.82 -28.39
N GLU A 102 -23.50 2.35 -28.62
CA GLU A 102 -24.74 1.72 -28.20
C GLU A 102 -25.03 0.40 -28.93
N GLN A 103 -24.60 0.26 -30.19
CA GLN A 103 -24.79 -0.96 -30.96
C GLN A 103 -23.87 -2.06 -30.42
N LEU A 104 -22.59 -1.72 -30.23
CA LEU A 104 -21.60 -2.64 -29.65
C LEU A 104 -21.96 -3.03 -28.21
N ALA A 105 -22.50 -2.10 -27.42
CA ALA A 105 -22.94 -2.37 -26.05
C ALA A 105 -24.09 -3.39 -26.00
N LYS A 106 -24.99 -3.40 -26.98
CA LYS A 106 -26.11 -4.36 -27.06
C LYS A 106 -25.62 -5.76 -27.42
N GLU A 107 -24.62 -5.87 -28.28
CA GLU A 107 -24.04 -7.17 -28.67
C GLU A 107 -23.29 -7.84 -27.51
N ILE A 108 -22.57 -7.07 -26.70
CA ILE A 108 -21.75 -7.59 -25.59
C ILE A 108 -22.59 -7.93 -24.36
N ASN A 109 -23.69 -7.21 -24.09
CA ASN A 109 -24.55 -7.44 -22.92
C ASN A 109 -25.45 -8.69 -23.00
N ILE A 110 -25.44 -9.45 -24.10
CA ILE A 110 -26.25 -10.68 -24.23
C ILE A 110 -25.60 -11.86 -23.47
N GLU A 111 -24.29 -11.79 -23.14
CA GLU A 111 -23.57 -12.91 -22.51
C GLU A 111 -23.42 -12.81 -20.98
N ILE A 112 -23.90 -11.73 -20.34
CA ILE A 112 -23.81 -11.55 -18.87
C ILE A 112 -25.23 -11.56 -18.27
N ILE A 113 -25.90 -12.70 -18.37
CA ILE A 113 -27.07 -13.01 -17.54
C ILE A 113 -26.86 -14.43 -17.00
N GLU A 114 -26.33 -14.54 -15.78
CA GLU A 114 -26.56 -15.69 -14.89
C GLU A 114 -27.70 -15.36 -13.93
#